data_AF-A0A947JYC8-F1
#
_entry.id   AF-A0A947JYC8-F1
#
_cell.length_a   1.000
_cell.length_b   1.000
_cell.length_c   1.000
_cell.angle_alpha   90.00
_cell.angle_beta   90.00
_cell.angle_gamma   90.00
#
_symmetry.space_group_name_H-M   'P 1'
#
loop_
_entity.id
_entity.type
_entity.pdbx_description
1 polymer ?
#
loop_
_entity_poly.entity_id
_entity_poly.type
_entity_poly.pdbx_seq_one_letter_code
_entity_poly.pdbx_strand_id
1 'polypeptide(L)'
;FQVPFGIGQAATIRVGYFYGARDTVGMQRAGWCAIVIGTGFMALTALAMVLAPMPLIAIYLDPWDPANAVLVGLALQYIVIAAGFQLFDGMQAVAAGALRGLQDTRMPMWIAAFSYWVPGFGTAMVLGFATPLEGVGVWIGLAIGLTCAALLLTWRWHRRDALGLTDRPLREA
;
A
#
# COMPACT_ATOMS: atom_id res chain seq x y z
N PHE A 1 5.56 -6.73 -1.62
CA PHE A 1 6.44 -5.68 -1.06
C PHE A 1 7.50 -5.15 -2.05
N GLN A 2 8.49 -5.94 -2.50
CA GLN A 2 9.63 -5.40 -3.25
C GLN A 2 9.29 -4.86 -4.66
N VAL A 3 8.35 -5.51 -5.35
CA VAL A 3 7.95 -5.11 -6.70
C VAL A 3 7.24 -3.74 -6.72
N PRO A 4 6.19 -3.48 -5.90
CA PRO A 4 5.59 -2.15 -5.79
C PRO A 4 6.58 -1.07 -5.37
N PHE A 5 7.55 -1.41 -4.51
CA PHE A 5 8.61 -0.47 -4.14
C PHE A 5 9.42 -0.05 -5.37
N GLY A 6 9.86 -1.00 -6.20
CA GLY A 6 10.53 -0.70 -7.47
C GLY A 6 9.69 0.14 -8.43
N ILE A 7 8.40 -0.19 -8.55
CA ILE A 7 7.44 0.60 -9.35
C ILE A 7 7.30 2.02 -8.78
N GLY A 8 7.27 2.18 -7.46
CA GLY A 8 7.22 3.49 -6.80
C GLY A 8 8.47 4.33 -7.04
N GLN A 9 9.66 3.72 -7.12
CA GLN A 9 10.88 4.42 -7.52
C GLN A 9 10.80 4.87 -8.98
N ALA A 10 10.33 4.01 -9.88
CA ALA A 10 10.11 4.38 -11.28
C ALA A 10 9.08 5.51 -11.42
N ALA A 11 8.01 5.48 -10.62
CA ALA A 11 7.01 6.55 -10.54
C ALA A 11 7.66 7.87 -10.10
N THR A 12 8.48 7.85 -9.06
CA THR A 12 9.21 9.03 -8.56
C THR A 12 10.04 9.67 -9.67
N ILE A 13 10.81 8.88 -10.41
CA ILE A 13 11.68 9.35 -11.49
C ILE A 13 10.86 9.89 -12.67
N ARG A 14 9.87 9.14 -13.15
CA ARG A 14 9.08 9.51 -14.34
C ARG A 14 8.18 10.71 -14.09
N VAL A 15 7.51 10.75 -12.94
CA VAL A 15 6.70 11.91 -12.54
C VAL A 15 7.59 13.12 -12.35
N GLY A 16 8.74 13.00 -11.68
CA GLY A 16 9.69 14.10 -11.51
C GLY A 16 10.25 14.64 -12.82
N TYR A 17 10.52 13.76 -13.80
CA TYR A 17 10.96 14.15 -15.14
C TYR A 17 9.92 15.03 -15.85
N PHE A 18 8.66 14.55 -15.95
CA PHE A 18 7.60 15.30 -16.64
C PHE A 18 7.18 16.55 -15.87
N TYR A 19 7.21 16.51 -14.53
CA TYR A 19 7.01 17.68 -13.70
C TYR A 19 8.07 18.75 -13.96
N GLY A 20 9.34 18.36 -14.09
CA GLY A 20 10.43 19.26 -14.50
C GLY A 20 10.27 19.80 -15.92
N ALA A 21 9.76 18.98 -16.85
CA ALA A 21 9.51 19.35 -18.24
C ALA A 21 8.25 20.20 -18.46
N ARG A 22 7.47 20.49 -17.40
CA ARG A 22 6.14 21.13 -17.48
C ARG A 22 5.14 20.41 -18.38
N ASP A 23 5.34 19.11 -18.58
CA ASP A 23 4.41 18.25 -19.29
C ASP A 23 3.44 17.64 -18.27
N THR A 24 2.32 18.34 -18.06
CA THR A 24 1.29 17.89 -17.12
C THR A 24 0.73 16.54 -17.56
N VAL A 25 0.40 16.36 -18.83
CA VAL A 25 -0.19 15.11 -19.37
C VAL A 25 0.75 13.92 -19.17
N GLY A 26 2.05 14.09 -19.47
CA GLY A 26 3.08 13.08 -19.24
C GLY A 26 3.21 12.69 -17.77
N MET A 27 3.15 13.68 -16.87
CA MET A 27 3.19 13.47 -15.42
C MET A 27 1.95 12.69 -14.92
N GLN A 28 0.75 13.06 -15.37
CA GLN A 28 -0.48 12.35 -14.99
C GLN A 28 -0.45 10.89 -15.44
N ARG A 29 -0.04 10.65 -16.70
CA ARG A 29 0.11 9.30 -17.26
C ARG A 29 1.15 8.49 -16.50
N ALA A 30 2.32 9.06 -16.21
CA ALA A 30 3.38 8.37 -15.50
C ALA A 30 2.91 7.87 -14.11
N GLY A 31 2.26 8.73 -13.33
CA GLY A 31 1.79 8.33 -12.00
C GLY A 31 0.63 7.34 -12.03
N TRP A 32 -0.38 7.55 -12.88
CA TRP A 32 -1.51 6.60 -12.97
C TRP A 32 -1.09 5.25 -13.55
N CYS A 33 -0.23 5.21 -14.57
CA CYS A 33 0.31 3.95 -15.07
C CYS A 33 1.06 3.20 -13.95
N ALA A 34 1.90 3.89 -13.17
CA ALA A 34 2.59 3.24 -12.06
C ALA A 34 1.61 2.69 -11.02
N ILE A 35 0.61 3.48 -10.59
CA ILE A 35 -0.39 3.06 -9.61
C ILE A 35 -1.18 1.84 -10.11
N VAL A 36 -1.63 1.84 -11.37
CA VAL A 36 -2.37 0.71 -11.96
C VAL A 36 -1.49 -0.53 -12.07
N ILE A 37 -0.26 -0.41 -12.56
CA ILE A 37 0.66 -1.55 -12.68
C ILE A 37 1.00 -2.12 -11.29
N GLY A 38 1.32 -1.25 -10.33
CA GLY A 38 1.67 -1.66 -8.97
C GLY A 38 0.50 -2.32 -8.23
N THR A 39 -0.69 -1.73 -8.32
CA THR A 39 -1.90 -2.29 -7.71
C THR A 39 -2.31 -3.58 -8.41
N GLY A 40 -2.26 -3.63 -9.74
CA GLY A 40 -2.60 -4.83 -10.51
C GLY A 40 -1.67 -6.01 -10.20
N PHE A 41 -0.37 -5.75 -10.06
CA PHE A 41 0.58 -6.78 -9.64
C PHE A 41 0.28 -7.27 -8.21
N MET A 42 -0.06 -6.36 -7.28
CA MET A 42 -0.46 -6.77 -5.93
C MET A 42 -1.78 -7.53 -5.88
N ALA A 43 -2.75 -7.17 -6.72
CA ALA A 43 -4.00 -7.91 -6.84
C ALA A 43 -3.74 -9.34 -7.33
N LEU A 44 -2.84 -9.51 -8.30
CA LEU A 44 -2.44 -10.82 -8.79
C LEU A 44 -1.77 -11.66 -7.69
N THR A 45 -0.83 -11.08 -6.94
CA THR A 45 -0.16 -11.82 -5.84
C THR A 45 -1.11 -12.10 -4.69
N ALA A 46 -2.05 -11.21 -4.38
CA ALA A 46 -3.08 -11.43 -3.38
C ALA A 46 -4.01 -12.57 -3.78
N LEU A 47 -4.42 -12.61 -5.05
CA LEU A 47 -5.22 -13.71 -5.58
C LEU A 47 -4.46 -15.04 -5.50
N ALA A 48 -3.17 -15.06 -5.86
CA ALA A 48 -2.34 -16.27 -5.74
C ALA A 48 -2.24 -16.77 -4.29
N MET A 49 -2.08 -15.87 -3.31
CA MET A 49 -2.04 -16.23 -1.89
C MET A 49 -3.35 -16.87 -1.41
N VAL A 50 -4.51 -16.37 -1.88
CA VAL A 50 -5.82 -16.90 -1.48
C VAL A 50 -6.18 -18.20 -2.20
N LEU A 51 -5.84 -18.33 -3.50
CA LEU A 51 -6.16 -19.52 -4.29
C LEU A 51 -5.23 -20.70 -4.01
N ALA A 52 -3.97 -20.43 -3.66
CA ALA A 52 -2.95 -21.45 -3.41
C ALA A 52 -2.19 -21.20 -2.09
N PRO A 53 -2.88 -21.22 -0.94
CA PRO A 53 -2.24 -20.98 0.36
C PRO A 53 -1.37 -22.15 0.81
N MET A 54 -1.77 -23.40 0.52
CA MET A 54 -1.08 -24.61 0.96
C MET A 54 0.37 -24.71 0.42
N PRO A 55 0.64 -24.50 -0.88
CA PRO A 55 2.01 -24.44 -1.38
C PRO A 55 2.85 -23.34 -0.71
N LEU A 56 2.23 -22.22 -0.34
CA LEU A 56 2.92 -21.12 0.35
C LEU A 56 3.34 -21.52 1.76
N ILE A 57 2.44 -22.18 2.50
CA ILE A 57 2.70 -22.69 3.85
C ILE A 57 3.79 -23.78 3.80
N ALA A 58 3.73 -24.65 2.78
CA ALA A 58 4.66 -25.77 2.60
C ALA A 58 6.13 -25.35 2.41
N ILE A 59 6.39 -24.08 2.05
CA ILE A 59 7.75 -23.54 1.95
C ILE A 59 8.40 -23.40 3.33
N TYR A 60 7.62 -23.19 4.39
CA TYR A 60 8.11 -22.89 5.74
C TYR A 60 8.01 -24.08 6.70
N LEU A 61 7.02 -24.96 6.52
CA LEU A 61 6.76 -26.10 7.38
C LEU A 61 6.05 -27.21 6.61
N ASP A 62 6.11 -28.44 7.10
CA ASP A 62 5.34 -29.56 6.53
C ASP A 62 3.86 -29.43 6.96
N PRO A 63 2.93 -29.08 6.06
CA PRO A 63 1.53 -28.89 6.42
C PRO A 63 0.77 -30.21 6.56
N TRP A 64 1.38 -31.34 6.21
CA TRP A 64 0.78 -32.68 6.28
C TRP A 64 1.18 -33.42 7.56
N ASP A 65 2.17 -32.92 8.31
CA ASP A 65 2.51 -33.43 9.63
C ASP A 65 1.41 -33.05 10.66
N PRO A 66 0.77 -34.03 11.34
CA PRO A 66 -0.22 -33.76 12.39
C PRO A 66 0.28 -32.84 13.51
N ALA A 67 1.59 -32.82 13.79
CA ALA A 67 2.18 -31.93 14.80
C ALA A 67 1.99 -30.43 14.44
N ASN A 68 1.85 -30.13 13.15
CA ASN A 68 1.73 -28.75 12.64
C ASN A 68 0.29 -28.30 12.41
N ALA A 69 -0.72 -29.15 12.64
CA ALA A 69 -2.11 -28.88 12.28
C ALA A 69 -2.66 -27.56 12.85
N VAL A 70 -2.31 -27.23 14.10
CA VAL A 70 -2.71 -25.97 14.75
C VAL A 70 -2.09 -24.76 14.04
N LEU A 71 -0.81 -24.84 13.68
CA LEU A 71 -0.08 -23.76 13.02
C LEU A 71 -0.57 -23.54 11.59
N VAL A 72 -0.89 -24.62 10.86
CA VAL A 72 -1.49 -24.54 9.52
C VAL A 72 -2.85 -23.84 9.58
N GLY A 73 -3.69 -24.15 10.58
CA GLY A 73 -4.97 -23.49 10.78
C GLY A 73 -4.83 -21.97 10.96
N LEU A 74 -3.90 -21.54 11.80
CA LEU A 74 -3.59 -20.11 11.98
C LEU A 74 -3.03 -19.50 10.70
N ALA A 75 -2.10 -20.17 10.02
CA ALA A 75 -1.48 -19.67 8.80
C ALA A 75 -2.52 -19.42 7.69
N LEU A 76 -3.49 -20.32 7.51
CA LEU A 76 -4.60 -20.14 6.57
C LEU A 76 -5.42 -18.89 6.88
N GLN A 77 -5.72 -18.63 8.16
CA GLN A 77 -6.45 -17.45 8.59
C GLN A 77 -5.65 -16.16 8.29
N TYR A 78 -4.36 -16.14 8.64
CA TYR A 78 -3.52 -14.96 8.44
C TYR A 78 -3.17 -14.70 6.98
N ILE A 79 -3.10 -15.73 6.12
CA ILE A 79 -2.87 -15.55 4.68
C ILE A 79 -3.96 -14.71 4.03
N VAL A 80 -5.22 -14.88 4.42
CA VAL A 80 -6.33 -14.09 3.87
C VAL A 80 -6.18 -12.62 4.25
N ILE A 81 -5.84 -12.34 5.50
CA ILE A 81 -5.57 -10.97 5.98
C ILE A 81 -4.35 -10.40 5.26
N ALA A 82 -3.32 -11.23 5.06
CA ALA A 82 -2.10 -10.86 4.37
C ALA A 82 -2.33 -10.48 2.91
N ALA A 83 -3.15 -11.24 2.21
CA ALA A 83 -3.58 -10.94 0.86
C ALA A 83 -4.32 -9.60 0.78
N GLY A 84 -5.16 -9.30 1.77
CA GLY A 84 -5.89 -8.03 1.87
C GLY A 84 -4.95 -6.84 2.10
N PHE A 85 -4.11 -6.88 3.14
CA PHE A 85 -3.29 -5.71 3.47
C PHE A 85 -2.19 -5.44 2.44
N GLN A 86 -1.59 -6.47 1.82
CA GLN A 86 -0.51 -6.26 0.85
C GLN A 86 -0.98 -5.48 -0.39
N LEU A 87 -2.26 -5.62 -0.75
CA LEU A 87 -2.87 -4.90 -1.86
C LEU A 87 -2.80 -3.39 -1.62
N PHE A 88 -3.23 -2.97 -0.42
CA PHE A 88 -3.18 -1.58 -0.03
C PHE A 88 -1.76 -1.09 0.22
N ASP A 89 -0.89 -1.93 0.79
CA ASP A 89 0.53 -1.62 0.98
C ASP A 89 1.23 -1.25 -0.34
N GLY A 90 1.05 -2.05 -1.39
CA GLY A 90 1.63 -1.72 -2.69
C GLY A 90 1.01 -0.49 -3.34
N MET A 91 -0.31 -0.30 -3.20
CA MET A 91 -0.99 0.90 -3.70
C MET A 91 -0.45 2.17 -3.04
N GLN A 92 -0.36 2.21 -1.70
CA GLN A 92 0.18 3.38 -0.98
C GLN A 92 1.65 3.62 -1.31
N ALA A 93 2.46 2.58 -1.47
CA ALA A 93 3.90 2.70 -1.73
C ALA A 93 4.14 3.37 -3.09
N VAL A 94 3.37 2.98 -4.10
CA VAL A 94 3.46 3.56 -5.44
C VAL A 94 2.88 4.96 -5.48
N ALA A 95 1.73 5.22 -4.85
CA ALA A 95 1.16 6.56 -4.75
C ALA A 95 2.10 7.54 -4.03
N ALA A 96 2.75 7.12 -2.94
CA ALA A 96 3.77 7.90 -2.25
C ALA A 96 5.01 8.14 -3.12
N GLY A 97 5.39 7.19 -3.98
CA GLY A 97 6.43 7.39 -5.01
C GLY A 97 6.05 8.47 -6.03
N ALA A 98 4.83 8.40 -6.55
CA ALA A 98 4.30 9.40 -7.49
C ALA A 98 4.28 10.81 -6.87
N LEU A 99 3.78 10.96 -5.64
CA LEU A 99 3.77 12.24 -4.92
C LEU A 99 5.17 12.77 -4.61
N ARG A 100 6.13 11.89 -4.27
CA ARG A 100 7.54 12.28 -4.15
C ARG A 100 8.11 12.85 -5.45
N GLY A 101 7.68 12.36 -6.60
CA GLY A 101 8.03 12.93 -7.91
C GLY A 101 7.58 14.38 -8.09
N LEU A 102 6.48 14.79 -7.44
CA LEU A 102 6.00 16.19 -7.40
C LEU A 102 6.67 17.02 -6.31
N GLN A 103 7.66 16.47 -5.59
CA GLN A 103 8.26 17.06 -4.40
C GLN A 103 7.29 17.23 -3.22
N ASP A 104 6.13 16.57 -3.26
CA ASP A 104 5.16 16.55 -2.17
C ASP A 104 5.47 15.40 -1.20
N THR A 105 6.16 15.71 -0.11
CA THR A 105 6.62 14.70 0.87
C THR A 105 6.05 14.92 2.26
N ARG A 106 5.79 16.18 2.63
CA ARG A 106 5.31 16.54 3.97
C ARG A 106 3.91 16.03 4.24
N MET A 107 2.99 16.20 3.30
CA MET A 107 1.61 15.75 3.49
C MET A 107 1.48 14.21 3.45
N PRO A 108 2.16 13.48 2.55
CA PRO A 108 2.22 12.01 2.64
C PRO A 108 2.71 11.49 3.98
N MET A 109 3.70 12.14 4.60
CA MET A 109 4.18 11.79 5.94
C MET A 109 3.08 11.94 7.00
N TRP A 110 2.34 13.04 6.99
CA TRP A 110 1.22 13.25 7.93
C TRP A 110 0.06 12.28 7.67
N ILE A 111 -0.24 11.97 6.41
CA ILE A 111 -1.23 10.97 6.04
C ILE A 111 -0.84 9.60 6.60
N ALA A 112 0.44 9.19 6.46
CA ALA A 112 0.93 7.95 7.01
C ALA A 112 0.83 7.93 8.55
N ALA A 113 1.29 8.99 9.22
CA ALA A 113 1.19 9.10 10.68
C ALA A 113 -0.27 9.00 11.15
N PHE A 114 -1.18 9.76 10.54
CA PHE A 114 -2.60 9.68 10.87
C PHE A 114 -3.15 8.27 10.65
N SER A 115 -2.91 7.67 9.48
CA SER A 115 -3.51 6.39 9.08
C SER A 115 -3.04 5.22 9.95
N TYR A 116 -1.76 5.19 10.32
CA TYR A 116 -1.23 4.12 11.16
C TYR A 116 -1.60 4.29 12.63
N TRP A 117 -1.70 5.52 13.15
CA TRP A 117 -1.96 5.76 14.56
C TRP A 117 -3.45 5.80 14.90
N VAL A 118 -4.27 6.52 14.13
CA VAL A 118 -5.67 6.76 14.51
C VAL A 118 -6.54 5.56 14.12
N PRO A 119 -6.78 5.26 12.83
CA PRO A 119 -7.59 4.10 12.48
C PRO A 119 -6.79 2.81 12.63
N GLY A 120 -5.49 2.77 12.28
CA GLY A 120 -4.70 1.54 12.36
C GLY A 120 -4.52 1.01 13.78
N PHE A 121 -3.75 1.72 14.61
CA PHE A 121 -3.49 1.34 15.99
C PHE A 121 -4.75 1.37 16.85
N GLY A 122 -5.64 2.37 16.67
CA GLY A 122 -6.91 2.43 17.38
C GLY A 122 -7.78 1.18 17.18
N THR A 123 -7.95 0.74 15.92
CA THR A 123 -8.71 -0.49 15.66
C THR A 123 -7.97 -1.75 16.08
N ALA A 124 -6.64 -1.80 15.95
CA ALA A 124 -5.83 -2.91 16.45
C ALA A 124 -5.97 -3.09 17.97
N MET A 125 -5.99 -1.99 18.74
CA MET A 125 -6.21 -2.03 20.18
C MET A 125 -7.61 -2.55 20.54
N VAL A 126 -8.64 -2.01 19.87
CA VAL A 126 -10.02 -2.41 20.17
C VAL A 126 -10.27 -3.85 19.77
N LEU A 127 -9.96 -4.22 18.52
CA LEU A 127 -10.21 -5.58 18.03
C LEU A 127 -9.27 -6.60 18.66
N GLY A 128 -8.02 -6.24 18.94
CA GLY A 128 -7.04 -7.17 19.49
C GLY A 128 -7.21 -7.45 20.97
N PHE A 129 -7.73 -6.51 21.77
CA PHE A 129 -7.80 -6.66 23.23
C PHE A 129 -9.22 -6.63 23.79
N ALA A 130 -10.18 -6.00 23.10
CA ALA A 130 -11.58 -5.92 23.57
C ALA A 130 -12.52 -6.90 22.85
N THR A 131 -12.02 -7.72 21.93
CA THR A 131 -12.82 -8.72 21.20
C THR A 131 -12.11 -10.07 21.15
N PRO A 132 -12.83 -11.19 20.89
CA PRO A 132 -12.22 -12.52 20.81
C PRO A 132 -11.36 -12.74 19.54
N LEU A 133 -11.13 -11.70 18.73
CA LEU A 133 -10.26 -11.79 17.56
C LEU A 133 -8.77 -11.86 17.93
N GLU A 134 -8.38 -11.35 19.11
CA GLU A 134 -6.99 -11.40 19.60
C GLU A 134 -5.97 -10.96 18.51
N GLY A 135 -4.98 -11.79 18.17
CA GLY A 135 -3.98 -11.49 17.15
C GLY A 135 -4.57 -11.14 15.78
N VAL A 136 -5.69 -11.78 15.39
CA VAL A 136 -6.40 -11.48 14.14
C VAL A 136 -6.89 -10.03 14.13
N GLY A 137 -7.38 -9.55 15.28
CA GLY A 137 -7.82 -8.17 15.45
C GLY A 137 -6.70 -7.16 15.23
N VAL A 138 -5.47 -7.49 15.67
CA VAL A 138 -4.28 -6.64 15.46
C VAL A 138 -3.95 -6.53 13.97
N TRP A 139 -3.96 -7.64 13.24
CA TRP A 139 -3.70 -7.65 11.80
C TRP A 139 -4.79 -6.96 10.98
N ILE A 140 -6.06 -7.07 11.40
CA ILE A 140 -7.16 -6.30 10.81
C ILE A 140 -6.90 -4.80 11.00
N GLY A 141 -6.48 -4.36 12.18
CA GLY A 141 -6.17 -2.95 12.42
C GLY A 141 -5.03 -2.44 11.55
N LEU A 142 -3.96 -3.24 11.38
CA LEU A 142 -2.90 -2.91 10.43
C LEU A 142 -3.44 -2.76 9.00
N ALA A 143 -4.29 -3.69 8.54
CA ALA A 143 -4.92 -3.63 7.23
C ALA A 143 -5.75 -2.35 7.05
N ILE A 144 -6.54 -1.96 8.06
CA ILE A 144 -7.33 -0.72 8.05
C ILE A 144 -6.43 0.51 7.91
N GLY A 145 -5.30 0.55 8.65
CA GLY A 145 -4.33 1.65 8.55
C GLY A 145 -3.74 1.78 7.15
N LEU A 146 -3.34 0.66 6.53
CA LEU A 146 -2.83 0.61 5.16
C LEU A 146 -3.89 1.03 4.14
N THR A 147 -5.14 0.55 4.28
CA THR A 147 -6.24 0.96 3.42
C THR A 147 -6.48 2.46 3.50
N CYS A 148 -6.49 3.03 4.72
CA CYS A 148 -6.66 4.47 4.92
C CYS A 148 -5.54 5.28 4.23
N ALA A 149 -4.28 4.88 4.43
CA ALA A 149 -3.13 5.52 3.79
C ALA A 149 -3.19 5.42 2.26
N ALA A 150 -3.48 4.24 1.72
CA ALA A 150 -3.62 4.01 0.28
C ALA A 150 -4.70 4.92 -0.35
N LEU A 151 -5.88 4.99 0.28
CA LEU A 151 -6.97 5.84 -0.18
C LEU A 151 -6.62 7.33 -0.11
N LEU A 152 -6.07 7.81 1.00
CA LEU A 152 -5.74 9.22 1.18
C LEU A 152 -4.61 9.68 0.25
N LEU A 153 -3.57 8.86 0.06
CA LEU A 153 -2.48 9.16 -0.87
C LEU A 153 -2.94 9.15 -2.32
N THR A 154 -3.76 8.17 -2.70
CA THR A 154 -4.32 8.08 -4.06
C THR A 154 -5.29 9.22 -4.33
N TRP A 155 -6.12 9.60 -3.35
CA TRP A 155 -6.98 10.78 -3.43
C TRP A 155 -6.16 12.06 -3.60
N ARG A 156 -5.07 12.21 -2.85
CA ARG A 156 -4.17 13.36 -2.94
C ARG A 156 -3.50 13.43 -4.32
N TRP A 157 -3.05 12.29 -4.85
CA TRP A 157 -2.55 12.19 -6.21
C TRP A 157 -3.62 12.58 -7.25
N HIS A 158 -4.86 12.11 -7.09
CA HIS A 158 -5.97 12.45 -7.98
C HIS A 158 -6.29 13.95 -7.96
N ARG A 159 -6.26 14.57 -6.78
CA ARG A 159 -6.54 16.02 -6.59
C ARG A 159 -5.31 16.92 -6.75
N ARG A 160 -4.18 16.42 -7.25
CA ARG A 160 -2.92 17.17 -7.37
C ARG A 160 -3.08 18.55 -8.05
N ASP A 161 -3.89 18.63 -9.11
CA ASP A 161 -4.10 19.88 -9.86
C ASP A 161 -4.92 20.88 -9.03
N ALA A 162 -6.01 20.42 -8.42
CA ALA A 162 -6.87 21.25 -7.55
C ALA A 162 -6.18 21.70 -6.25
N LEU A 163 -5.13 20.97 -5.84
CA LEU A 163 -4.30 21.30 -4.68
C LEU A 163 -3.12 22.22 -5.04
N GLY A 164 -3.00 22.64 -6.31
CA GLY A 164 -1.91 23.48 -6.78
C GLY A 164 -0.54 22.81 -6.74
N LEU A 165 -0.47 21.48 -6.69
CA LEU A 165 0.81 20.74 -6.63
C LEU A 165 1.57 20.76 -7.96
N THR A 166 0.90 21.15 -9.04
CA THR A 166 1.44 21.18 -10.40
C THR A 166 1.96 22.56 -10.79
N ASP A 167 1.61 23.60 -10.04
CA ASP A 167 1.90 24.98 -10.40
C ASP A 167 3.23 25.40 -9.78
N ARG A 168 4.27 25.46 -10.62
CA ARG A 168 5.54 26.09 -10.25
C ARG A 168 5.50 27.57 -10.68
N PRO A 169 5.63 28.53 -9.75
CA PRO A 169 5.85 29.92 -10.15
C PRO A 169 7.14 29.98 -10.99
N LEU A 170 7.09 30.74 -12.08
CA LEU A 170 8.28 31.10 -12.83
C LEU A 170 9.25 31.75 -11.84
N ARG A 171 10.44 31.16 -11.66
CA ARG A 171 11.54 31.91 -11.05
C ARG A 171 11.82 33.06 -12.00
N GLU A 172 11.39 34.26 -11.64
CA GLU A 172 11.90 35.48 -12.23
C GLU A 172 13.41 35.45 -12.07
N ALA A 173 14.11 35.45 -13.21
CA ALA A 173 15.57 35.41 -13.31
C ALA A 173 16.12 36.84 -13.31
#